data_AF-A0A965PQH7-F1
#
_entry.id   AF-A0A965PQH7-F1
#
_cell.length_a   1.000
_cell.length_b   1.000
_cell.length_c   1.000
_cell.angle_alpha   90.00
_cell.angle_beta   90.00
_cell.angle_gamma   90.00
#
_symmetry.space_group_name_H-M   'P 1'
#
loop_
_entity.id
_entity.type
_entity.pdbx_description
1 polymer ?
#
loop_
_entity_poly.entity_id
_entity_poly.type
_entity_poly.pdbx_seq_one_letter_code
_entity_poly.pdbx_strand_id
1 'polypeptide(L)'
;DIVYRREPEVWRGRTIEASLYGFSRVEARGKTVNNGGDGSTGFHAAKAIREFGCLHYGVEYGSTVIAEGGKQDRDRWWGRNGVPDELEPYAKERRCSEVTLAVDFEQAAAAIQNGYPVVVCSGQGFSMSRDADGFCKPGGTWWHCMCLAAVRWGKRPGLLCMNSWGDSNTTGKHYPENMPTAVRNCSFWIDADVCTRMLSGRDSYVYAGYSGFKRTQIPNWTGDILG
;
A
#
# COMPACT_ATOMS: atom_id res chain seq x y z
N ASP A 1 0.23 -3.29 -12.72
CA ASP A 1 1.00 -2.30 -13.51
C ASP A 1 2.44 -2.75 -13.84
N ILE A 2 3.34 -2.83 -12.86
CA ILE A 2 4.78 -3.12 -13.01
C ILE A 2 5.07 -4.40 -13.81
N VAL A 3 4.46 -5.53 -13.40
CA VAL A 3 4.64 -6.83 -14.08
C VAL A 3 4.08 -6.84 -15.51
N TYR A 4 3.06 -6.03 -15.78
CA TYR A 4 2.36 -6.00 -17.06
C TYR A 4 3.04 -5.08 -18.09
N ARG A 5 3.65 -3.99 -17.64
CA ARG A 5 4.37 -3.05 -18.52
C ARG A 5 5.66 -3.65 -19.08
N ARG A 6 6.24 -4.67 -18.42
CA ARG A 6 7.56 -5.25 -18.77
C ARG A 6 8.66 -4.19 -18.92
N GLU A 7 8.44 -3.00 -18.39
CA GLU A 7 9.46 -1.95 -18.33
C GLU A 7 10.38 -2.28 -17.15
N PRO A 8 11.71 -2.18 -17.33
CA PRO A 8 12.64 -2.40 -16.24
C PRO A 8 12.49 -1.29 -15.21
N GLU A 9 11.77 -1.60 -14.13
CA GLU A 9 11.64 -0.74 -12.95
C GLU A 9 12.70 -1.09 -11.90
N VAL A 10 13.20 -0.07 -11.20
CA VAL A 10 14.19 -0.25 -10.13
C VAL A 10 13.52 0.00 -8.79
N TRP A 11 13.55 -1.00 -7.90
CA TRP A 11 13.24 -0.79 -6.50
C TRP A 11 14.25 0.21 -5.91
N ARG A 12 13.79 1.41 -5.58
CA ARG A 12 14.63 2.51 -5.09
C ARG A 12 14.87 2.50 -3.58
N GLY A 13 14.36 1.49 -2.88
CA GLY A 13 14.44 1.39 -1.43
C GLY A 13 13.06 1.29 -0.80
N ARG A 14 13.01 1.16 0.54
CA ARG A 14 11.78 1.13 1.31
C ARG A 14 11.17 2.53 1.41
N THR A 15 9.86 2.64 1.25
CA THR A 15 9.12 3.90 1.42
C THR A 15 9.24 4.42 2.85
N ILE A 16 9.42 5.73 3.00
CA ILE A 16 9.40 6.42 4.28
C ILE A 16 7.95 6.58 4.71
N GLU A 17 7.51 5.81 5.70
CA GLU A 17 6.13 5.80 6.17
C GLU A 17 5.67 7.18 6.66
N ALA A 18 6.59 7.95 7.27
CA ALA A 18 6.38 9.34 7.66
C ALA A 18 5.94 10.22 6.49
N SER A 19 6.42 9.97 5.26
CA SER A 19 6.07 10.79 4.09
C SER A 19 4.58 10.67 3.78
N LEU A 20 4.06 9.44 3.73
CA LEU A 20 2.63 9.20 3.51
C LEU A 20 1.80 9.77 4.67
N TYR A 21 2.22 9.57 5.92
CA TYR A 21 1.46 10.07 7.06
C TYR A 21 1.50 11.60 7.19
N GLY A 22 2.61 12.25 6.84
CA GLY A 22 2.71 13.71 6.75
C GLY A 22 1.69 14.24 5.74
N PHE A 23 1.87 13.86 4.47
CA PHE A 23 0.97 14.23 3.37
C PHE A 23 -0.50 13.95 3.68
N SER A 24 -0.80 12.77 4.21
CA SER A 24 -2.18 12.34 4.48
C SER A 24 -2.82 13.05 5.68
N ARG A 25 -2.04 13.54 6.65
CA ARG A 25 -2.57 14.20 7.86
C ARG A 25 -2.61 15.72 7.75
N VAL A 26 -1.82 16.31 6.84
CA VAL A 26 -1.68 17.76 6.72
C VAL A 26 -2.10 18.24 5.33
N GLU A 27 -1.31 17.97 4.30
CA GLU A 27 -1.41 18.56 2.96
C GLU A 27 -2.66 18.07 2.22
N ALA A 28 -2.92 16.76 2.23
CA ALA A 28 -4.13 16.18 1.65
C ALA A 28 -5.41 16.67 2.34
N ARG A 29 -5.32 17.08 3.60
CA ARG A 29 -6.42 17.67 4.39
C ARG A 29 -6.55 19.19 4.20
N GLY A 30 -5.64 19.82 3.47
CA GLY A 30 -5.58 21.29 3.35
C GLY A 30 -5.28 21.99 4.68
N LYS A 31 -4.50 21.35 5.54
CA LYS A 31 -4.08 21.90 6.84
C LYS A 31 -2.62 22.34 6.78
N THR A 32 -2.22 23.17 7.72
CA THR A 32 -0.81 23.51 7.99
C THR A 32 -0.24 22.74 9.16
N VAL A 33 -1.10 22.14 10.01
CA VAL A 33 -0.71 21.32 11.15
C VAL A 33 -1.81 20.31 11.49
N ASN A 34 -1.42 19.11 11.87
CA ASN A 34 -2.30 18.10 12.45
C ASN A 34 -2.34 18.24 13.97
N ASN A 35 -3.45 18.77 14.48
CA ASN A 35 -3.67 19.02 15.91
C ASN A 35 -4.18 17.81 16.71
N GLY A 36 -4.28 16.62 16.11
CA GLY A 36 -4.69 15.43 16.86
C GLY A 36 -4.79 14.15 16.05
N GLY A 37 -4.60 13.02 16.74
CA GLY A 37 -4.72 11.66 16.21
C GLY A 37 -3.51 11.20 15.39
N ASP A 38 -3.14 9.93 15.60
CA ASP A 38 -2.10 9.24 14.85
C ASP A 38 -2.68 8.44 13.66
N GLY A 39 -3.97 8.59 13.37
CA GLY A 39 -4.62 7.91 12.25
C GLY A 39 -4.63 8.71 10.95
N SER A 40 -4.91 8.02 9.85
CA SER A 40 -5.41 8.65 8.64
C SER A 40 -6.50 7.80 7.99
N THR A 41 -7.22 8.37 7.02
CA THR A 41 -8.24 7.64 6.26
C THR A 41 -7.66 7.19 4.93
N GLY A 42 -8.23 6.15 4.33
CA GLY A 42 -7.85 5.70 3.00
C GLY A 42 -8.04 6.79 1.95
N PHE A 43 -9.08 7.62 2.06
CA PHE A 43 -9.29 8.78 1.19
C PHE A 43 -8.10 9.76 1.22
N HIS A 44 -7.65 10.15 2.41
CA HIS A 44 -6.54 11.09 2.52
C HIS A 44 -5.21 10.45 2.11
N ALA A 45 -5.01 9.16 2.37
CA ALA A 45 -3.81 8.46 1.92
C ALA A 45 -3.78 8.31 0.40
N ALA A 46 -4.92 8.00 -0.22
CA ALA A 46 -5.08 7.94 -1.68
C ALA A 46 -4.82 9.30 -2.33
N LYS A 47 -5.40 10.36 -1.77
CA LYS A 47 -5.13 11.74 -2.20
C LYS A 47 -3.66 12.12 -2.05
N ALA A 48 -3.05 11.79 -0.92
CA ALA A 48 -1.64 12.05 -0.63
C ALA A 48 -0.71 11.44 -1.69
N ILE A 49 -0.84 10.14 -1.95
CA ILE A 49 0.01 9.46 -2.96
C ILE A 49 -0.25 9.99 -4.38
N ARG A 50 -1.49 10.35 -4.71
CA ARG A 50 -1.82 10.89 -6.04
C ARG A 50 -1.27 12.29 -6.27
N GLU A 51 -1.41 13.18 -5.29
CA GLU A 51 -1.11 14.60 -5.44
C GLU A 51 0.34 14.94 -5.09
N PHE A 52 0.90 14.26 -4.07
CA PHE A 52 2.20 14.59 -3.47
C PHE A 52 3.23 13.47 -3.63
N GLY A 53 2.81 12.21 -3.68
CA GLY A 53 3.70 11.05 -3.88
C GLY A 53 4.35 10.56 -2.59
N CYS A 54 5.58 10.04 -2.68
CA CYS A 54 6.26 9.44 -1.54
C CYS A 54 7.79 9.53 -1.61
N LEU A 55 8.42 9.41 -0.45
CA LEU A 55 9.88 9.37 -0.29
C LEU A 55 10.34 7.96 0.12
N HIS A 56 11.61 7.65 -0.09
CA HIS A 56 12.25 6.37 0.15
C HIS A 56 13.55 6.55 0.93
N TYR A 57 13.85 5.61 1.83
CA TYR A 57 15.11 5.62 2.57
C TYR A 57 16.29 5.38 1.64
N GLY A 58 17.42 6.03 1.93
CA GLY A 58 18.67 5.86 1.20
C GLY A 58 18.69 6.49 -0.21
N VAL A 59 17.65 7.22 -0.59
CA VAL A 59 17.63 8.03 -1.82
C VAL A 59 18.12 9.44 -1.51
N GLU A 60 18.88 10.01 -2.44
CA GLU A 60 19.38 11.38 -2.39
C GLU A 60 18.32 12.37 -2.92
N TYR A 61 17.98 13.35 -2.10
CA TYR A 61 17.01 14.41 -2.33
C TYR A 61 17.74 15.76 -2.24
N GLY A 62 18.38 16.16 -3.35
CA GLY A 62 19.30 17.29 -3.36
C GLY A 62 20.57 16.91 -2.59
N SER A 63 20.83 17.55 -1.45
CA SER A 63 21.94 17.20 -0.55
C SER A 63 21.52 16.32 0.64
N THR A 64 20.26 15.86 0.66
CA THR A 64 19.67 15.17 1.81
C THR A 64 19.48 13.69 1.51
N VAL A 65 20.05 12.82 2.35
CA VAL A 65 19.76 11.37 2.35
C VAL A 65 19.09 11.02 3.67
N ILE A 66 17.90 10.44 3.61
CA ILE A 66 17.15 10.05 4.81
C ILE A 66 17.45 8.58 5.13
N ALA A 67 18.09 8.34 6.28
CA ALA A 67 18.33 7.01 6.81
C ALA A 67 17.09 6.46 7.53
N GLU A 68 17.01 5.13 7.67
CA GLU A 68 15.96 4.48 8.44
C GLU A 68 16.07 4.77 9.96
N GLY A 69 17.30 4.98 10.44
CA GLY A 69 17.57 5.35 11.84
C GLY A 69 16.84 6.62 12.28
N GLY A 70 16.51 6.71 13.57
CA GLY A 70 15.84 7.89 14.15
C GLY A 70 14.39 8.10 13.69
N LYS A 71 13.73 7.07 13.12
CA LYS A 71 12.40 7.22 12.51
C LYS A 71 11.32 7.75 13.44
N GLN A 72 11.36 7.43 14.72
CA GLN A 72 10.27 7.78 15.66
C GLN A 72 10.04 9.30 15.76
N ASP A 73 11.11 10.08 15.84
CA ASP A 73 11.00 11.54 15.94
C ASP A 73 10.51 12.15 14.63
N ARG A 74 10.97 11.61 13.49
CA ARG A 74 10.49 12.01 12.16
C ARG A 74 9.02 11.66 11.97
N ASP A 75 8.60 10.45 12.32
CA ASP A 75 7.20 10.00 12.19
C ASP A 75 6.27 10.91 13.01
N ARG A 76 6.68 11.31 14.22
CA ARG A 76 5.95 12.26 15.06
C ARG A 76 5.95 13.66 14.45
N TRP A 77 7.11 14.15 14.01
CA TRP A 77 7.25 15.52 13.51
C TRP A 77 6.55 15.70 12.17
N TRP A 78 6.76 14.82 11.19
CA TRP A 78 6.06 14.87 9.89
C TRP A 78 4.58 14.58 10.05
N GLY A 79 4.23 13.60 10.89
CA GLY A 79 2.84 13.29 11.19
C GLY A 79 2.05 14.46 11.82
N ARG A 80 2.75 15.44 12.41
CA ARG A 80 2.18 16.68 12.95
C ARG A 80 2.24 17.82 11.94
N ASN A 81 3.36 18.03 11.27
CA ASN A 81 3.64 19.28 10.53
C ASN A 81 3.59 19.15 9.01
N GLY A 82 3.42 17.93 8.48
CA GLY A 82 3.56 17.68 7.06
C GLY A 82 4.97 17.25 6.69
N VAL A 83 5.17 16.95 5.41
CA VAL A 83 6.50 16.69 4.84
C VAL A 83 7.18 18.05 4.63
N PRO A 84 8.50 18.18 4.88
CA PRO A 84 9.21 19.41 4.57
C PRO A 84 9.02 19.85 3.13
N ASP A 85 8.68 21.12 2.92
CA ASP A 85 8.41 21.74 1.61
C ASP A 85 9.53 21.47 0.61
N GLU A 86 10.79 21.48 1.05
CA GLU A 86 11.96 21.23 0.21
C GLU A 86 12.04 19.79 -0.33
N LEU A 87 11.34 18.84 0.30
CA LEU A 87 11.30 17.43 -0.11
C LEU A 87 10.10 17.11 -1.03
N GLU A 88 9.07 17.95 -1.05
CA GLU A 88 7.85 17.69 -1.84
C GLU A 88 8.11 17.55 -3.35
N PRO A 89 8.98 18.36 -4.00
CA PRO A 89 9.27 18.17 -5.42
C PRO A 89 9.79 16.77 -5.74
N TYR A 90 10.62 16.20 -4.86
CA TYR A 90 11.16 14.85 -5.01
C TYR A 90 10.12 13.75 -4.72
N ALA A 91 9.22 13.98 -3.76
CA ALA A 91 8.12 13.07 -3.49
C ALA A 91 7.19 12.96 -4.71
N LYS A 92 6.91 14.09 -5.37
CA LYS A 92 6.00 14.20 -6.52
C LYS A 92 6.44 13.41 -7.74
N GLU A 93 7.73 13.13 -7.86
CA GLU A 93 8.28 12.24 -8.89
C GLU A 93 7.78 10.80 -8.75
N ARG A 94 7.32 10.41 -7.54
CA ARG A 94 6.96 9.04 -7.14
C ARG A 94 5.49 8.92 -6.77
N ARG A 95 4.64 9.62 -7.50
CA ARG A 95 3.17 9.58 -7.33
C ARG A 95 2.53 8.46 -8.14
N CYS A 96 1.30 8.09 -7.78
CA CYS A 96 0.40 7.41 -8.72
C CYS A 96 -0.41 8.46 -9.50
N SER A 97 -0.74 8.17 -10.76
CA SER A 97 -1.58 9.09 -11.55
C SER A 97 -3.06 8.90 -11.28
N GLU A 98 -3.47 7.71 -10.86
CA GLU A 98 -4.87 7.34 -10.70
C GLU A 98 -5.12 6.65 -9.37
N VAL A 99 -6.24 7.03 -8.74
CA VAL A 99 -6.83 6.35 -7.58
C VAL A 99 -8.32 6.18 -7.83
N THR A 100 -8.82 4.96 -7.64
CA THR A 100 -10.23 4.62 -7.88
C THR A 100 -10.80 3.94 -6.65
N LEU A 101 -12.00 4.33 -6.26
CA LEU A 101 -12.68 3.72 -5.13
C LEU A 101 -13.10 2.29 -5.48
N ALA A 102 -12.81 1.32 -4.61
CA ALA A 102 -13.37 -0.03 -4.68
C ALA A 102 -14.50 -0.14 -3.64
N VAL A 103 -15.72 -0.44 -4.09
CA VAL A 103 -16.90 -0.42 -3.20
C VAL A 103 -17.49 -1.79 -2.89
N ASP A 104 -17.06 -2.83 -3.61
CA ASP A 104 -17.54 -4.19 -3.43
C ASP A 104 -16.51 -5.23 -3.89
N PHE A 105 -16.78 -6.50 -3.58
CA PHE A 105 -15.94 -7.63 -3.94
C PHE A 105 -15.67 -7.73 -5.46
N GLU A 106 -16.67 -7.50 -6.31
CA GLU A 106 -16.55 -7.67 -7.76
C GLU A 106 -15.59 -6.63 -8.37
N GLN A 107 -15.71 -5.36 -7.95
CA GLN A 107 -14.78 -4.31 -8.37
C GLN A 107 -13.36 -4.56 -7.88
N ALA A 108 -13.21 -4.99 -6.62
CA ALA A 108 -11.91 -5.31 -6.07
C ALA A 108 -11.28 -6.53 -6.78
N ALA A 109 -12.07 -7.57 -7.05
CA ALA A 109 -11.64 -8.75 -7.78
C ALA A 109 -11.19 -8.39 -9.21
N ALA A 110 -11.98 -7.58 -9.92
CA ALA A 110 -11.64 -7.09 -11.25
C ALA A 110 -10.33 -6.28 -11.25
N ALA A 111 -10.14 -5.40 -10.26
CA ALA A 111 -8.90 -4.64 -10.12
C ALA A 111 -7.68 -5.56 -9.90
N ILE A 112 -7.79 -6.50 -8.95
CA ILE A 112 -6.71 -7.43 -8.60
C ILE A 112 -6.35 -8.32 -9.80
N GLN A 113 -7.34 -8.83 -10.53
CA GLN A 113 -7.10 -9.63 -11.72
C GLN A 113 -6.42 -8.84 -12.85
N ASN A 114 -6.65 -7.53 -12.93
CA ASN A 114 -5.91 -6.62 -13.81
C ASN A 114 -4.53 -6.20 -13.26
N GLY A 115 -4.09 -6.79 -12.14
CA GLY A 115 -2.79 -6.51 -11.55
C GLY A 115 -2.72 -5.25 -10.71
N TYR A 116 -3.86 -4.81 -10.18
CA TYR A 116 -3.97 -3.67 -9.27
C TYR A 116 -4.51 -4.12 -7.92
N PRO A 117 -3.67 -4.23 -6.88
CA PRO A 117 -4.14 -4.57 -5.54
C PRO A 117 -5.03 -3.44 -4.98
N VAL A 118 -5.88 -3.80 -4.01
CA VAL A 118 -6.76 -2.84 -3.34
C VAL A 118 -6.22 -2.57 -1.95
N VAL A 119 -5.99 -1.30 -1.62
CA VAL A 119 -5.76 -0.89 -0.24
C VAL A 119 -7.12 -0.83 0.44
N VAL A 120 -7.33 -1.69 1.42
CA VAL A 120 -8.61 -1.80 2.15
C VAL A 120 -8.49 -1.12 3.51
N CYS A 121 -9.28 -0.07 3.72
CA CYS A 121 -9.44 0.57 5.03
C CYS A 121 -10.81 0.17 5.57
N SER A 122 -10.83 -0.51 6.71
CA SER A 122 -12.06 -1.05 7.29
C SER A 122 -11.96 -1.10 8.80
N GLY A 123 -13.13 -1.15 9.45
CA GLY A 123 -13.31 -1.47 10.86
C GLY A 123 -13.35 -2.97 11.17
N GLN A 124 -13.33 -3.84 10.15
CA GLN A 124 -13.57 -5.29 10.32
C GLN A 124 -12.35 -6.01 10.92
N GLY A 125 -12.56 -6.67 12.06
CA GLY A 125 -11.57 -7.59 12.65
C GLY A 125 -11.73 -9.04 12.22
N PHE A 126 -10.73 -9.87 12.52
CA PHE A 126 -10.72 -11.30 12.22
C PHE A 126 -10.15 -12.14 13.37
N SER A 127 -10.50 -13.42 13.37
CA SER A 127 -10.00 -14.40 14.35
C SER A 127 -8.49 -14.64 14.36
N MET A 128 -7.75 -14.23 13.32
CA MET A 128 -6.32 -14.52 13.14
C MET A 128 -5.98 -16.03 13.26
N SER A 129 -6.92 -16.86 12.82
CA SER A 129 -6.77 -18.30 12.69
C SER A 129 -7.52 -18.75 11.45
N ARG A 130 -6.86 -19.55 10.60
CA ARG A 130 -7.43 -20.02 9.34
C ARG A 130 -8.19 -21.31 9.52
N ASP A 131 -9.29 -21.44 8.78
CA ASP A 131 -9.98 -22.71 8.60
C ASP A 131 -9.28 -23.61 7.56
N ALA A 132 -9.91 -24.74 7.22
CA ALA A 132 -9.37 -25.72 6.29
C ALA A 132 -9.21 -25.19 4.83
N ASP A 133 -9.88 -24.10 4.48
CA ASP A 133 -9.79 -23.46 3.18
C ASP A 133 -8.86 -22.24 3.16
N GLY A 134 -8.28 -21.88 4.31
CA GLY A 134 -7.39 -20.73 4.45
C GLY A 134 -8.09 -19.41 4.76
N PHE A 135 -9.38 -19.45 5.12
CA PHE A 135 -10.15 -18.25 5.45
C PHE A 135 -10.13 -17.97 6.95
N CYS A 136 -10.10 -16.69 7.32
CA CYS A 136 -10.28 -16.29 8.71
C CYS A 136 -11.74 -15.87 8.96
N LYS A 137 -12.31 -16.37 10.05
CA LYS A 137 -13.65 -15.96 10.49
C LYS A 137 -13.66 -14.47 10.88
N PRO A 138 -14.62 -13.65 10.40
CA PRO A 138 -14.76 -12.26 10.82
C PRO A 138 -15.15 -12.19 12.30
N GLY A 139 -14.58 -11.21 13.02
CA GLY A 139 -14.88 -10.99 14.43
C GLY A 139 -14.06 -9.87 15.05
N GLY A 140 -14.67 -9.09 15.95
CA GLY A 140 -14.04 -7.92 16.55
C GLY A 140 -13.96 -6.70 15.61
N THR A 141 -13.36 -5.63 16.11
CA THR A 141 -13.27 -4.34 15.42
C THR A 141 -11.81 -3.89 15.36
N TRP A 142 -11.30 -3.65 14.15
CA TRP A 142 -9.97 -3.11 13.90
C TRP A 142 -10.07 -1.89 13.02
N TRP A 143 -9.66 -0.72 13.51
CA TRP A 143 -9.51 0.45 12.65
C TRP A 143 -8.19 0.36 11.89
N HIS A 144 -8.20 -0.35 10.76
CA HIS A 144 -6.95 -0.78 10.12
C HIS A 144 -6.96 -0.64 8.61
N CYS A 145 -5.76 -0.50 8.06
CA CYS A 145 -5.47 -0.46 6.64
C CYS A 145 -4.66 -1.69 6.24
N MET A 146 -5.17 -2.47 5.29
CA MET A 146 -4.58 -3.71 4.80
C MET A 146 -4.56 -3.72 3.26
N CYS A 147 -4.09 -4.80 2.65
CA CYS A 147 -4.02 -4.94 1.19
C CYS A 147 -4.73 -6.21 0.71
N LEU A 148 -5.70 -6.08 -0.20
CA LEU A 148 -6.31 -7.20 -0.91
C LEU A 148 -5.52 -7.45 -2.20
N ALA A 149 -4.96 -8.65 -2.35
CA ALA A 149 -3.91 -8.91 -3.34
C ALA A 149 -4.14 -10.14 -4.24
N ALA A 150 -5.10 -11.01 -3.94
CA ALA A 150 -5.45 -12.14 -4.79
C ALA A 150 -6.94 -12.45 -4.74
N VAL A 151 -7.44 -13.12 -5.78
CA VAL A 151 -8.85 -13.50 -5.91
C VAL A 151 -8.98 -15.01 -5.93
N ARG A 152 -9.97 -15.53 -5.20
CA ARG A 152 -10.43 -16.91 -5.31
C ARG A 152 -11.88 -16.89 -5.76
N TRP A 153 -12.15 -17.58 -6.85
CA TRP A 153 -13.50 -17.87 -7.35
C TRP A 153 -13.92 -19.30 -6.98
N GLY A 154 -15.18 -19.65 -7.21
CA GLY A 154 -15.72 -21.00 -7.03
C GLY A 154 -16.74 -21.08 -5.91
N LYS A 155 -16.78 -22.23 -5.21
CA LYS A 155 -17.81 -22.51 -4.17
C LYS A 155 -17.79 -21.53 -3.00
N ARG A 156 -16.61 -20.98 -2.67
CA ARG A 156 -16.40 -20.00 -1.61
C ARG A 156 -15.50 -18.89 -2.16
N PRO A 157 -16.08 -17.87 -2.80
CA PRO A 157 -15.31 -16.77 -3.36
C PRO A 157 -14.76 -15.87 -2.26
N GLY A 158 -13.62 -15.24 -2.52
CA GLY A 158 -12.97 -14.38 -1.53
C GLY A 158 -11.73 -13.68 -2.04
N LEU A 159 -11.23 -12.77 -1.23
CA LEU A 159 -9.99 -12.03 -1.50
C LEU A 159 -8.94 -12.36 -0.45
N LEU A 160 -7.68 -12.48 -0.89
CA LEU A 160 -6.54 -12.65 0.00
C LEU A 160 -6.17 -11.29 0.58
N CYS A 161 -6.26 -11.16 1.90
CA CYS A 161 -5.86 -9.98 2.64
C CYS A 161 -4.45 -10.17 3.21
N MET A 162 -3.56 -9.23 2.92
CA MET A 162 -2.22 -9.10 3.48
C MET A 162 -2.24 -8.02 4.55
N ASN A 163 -1.87 -8.41 5.77
CA ASN A 163 -1.72 -7.53 6.90
C ASN A 163 -0.26 -7.00 6.98
N SER A 164 0.05 -6.18 7.98
CA SER A 164 1.34 -5.52 8.19
C SER A 164 1.90 -5.76 9.61
N TRP A 165 1.55 -6.89 10.23
CA TRP A 165 1.92 -7.25 11.61
C TRP A 165 2.91 -8.43 11.69
N GLY A 166 3.74 -8.63 10.67
CA GLY A 166 4.74 -9.71 10.65
C GLY A 166 4.08 -11.10 10.67
N ASP A 167 4.60 -12.03 11.47
CA ASP A 167 4.09 -13.39 11.61
C ASP A 167 2.81 -13.47 12.46
N SER A 168 1.82 -12.63 12.16
CA SER A 168 0.61 -12.46 12.95
C SER A 168 -0.45 -13.55 12.71
N ASN A 169 -0.35 -14.30 11.61
CA ASN A 169 -1.30 -15.32 11.23
C ASN A 169 -0.59 -16.64 10.90
N THR A 170 -0.15 -17.37 11.91
CA THR A 170 0.60 -18.63 11.77
C THR A 170 -0.25 -19.88 11.98
N THR A 171 -1.48 -19.73 12.47
CA THR A 171 -2.38 -20.83 12.81
C THR A 171 -3.34 -21.20 11.66
N GLY A 172 -3.55 -22.50 11.47
CA GLY A 172 -4.49 -23.03 10.48
C GLY A 172 -3.90 -23.17 9.07
N LYS A 173 -4.62 -23.86 8.19
CA LYS A 173 -4.14 -24.19 6.84
C LYS A 173 -4.05 -22.94 5.99
N HIS A 174 -2.96 -22.76 5.26
CA HIS A 174 -2.86 -21.72 4.23
C HIS A 174 -3.26 -22.27 2.86
N TYR A 175 -3.72 -21.39 1.99
CA TYR A 175 -4.06 -21.73 0.62
C TYR A 175 -3.59 -20.61 -0.33
N PRO A 176 -2.96 -20.93 -1.46
CA PRO A 176 -2.49 -22.26 -1.85
C PRO A 176 -1.33 -22.73 -0.96
N GLU A 177 -1.10 -24.04 -0.91
CA GLU A 177 -0.10 -24.66 -0.02
C GLU A 177 1.34 -24.22 -0.32
N ASN A 178 1.63 -23.83 -1.56
CA ASN A 178 2.92 -23.34 -2.00
C ASN A 178 3.10 -21.82 -1.82
N MET A 179 2.20 -21.13 -1.12
CA MET A 179 2.34 -19.71 -0.83
C MET A 179 3.65 -19.44 -0.04
N PRO A 180 4.48 -18.46 -0.43
CA PRO A 180 5.71 -18.13 0.27
C PRO A 180 5.47 -17.84 1.76
N THR A 181 6.37 -18.30 2.64
CA THR A 181 6.22 -18.17 4.10
C THR A 181 5.99 -16.73 4.54
N ALA A 182 6.73 -15.78 3.97
CA ALA A 182 6.59 -14.36 4.29
C ALA A 182 5.19 -13.80 3.97
N VAL A 183 4.52 -14.34 2.94
CA VAL A 183 3.15 -13.95 2.57
C VAL A 183 2.15 -14.69 3.45
N ARG A 184 2.28 -16.02 3.59
CA ARG A 184 1.28 -16.84 4.31
C ARG A 184 1.17 -16.48 5.80
N ASN A 185 2.27 -16.10 6.43
CA ASN A 185 2.30 -15.80 7.87
C ASN A 185 1.65 -14.45 8.21
N CYS A 186 1.43 -13.58 7.22
CA CYS A 186 0.81 -12.27 7.41
C CYS A 186 -0.50 -12.12 6.59
N SER A 187 -1.04 -13.23 6.04
CA SER A 187 -2.22 -13.15 5.18
C SER A 187 -3.29 -14.21 5.49
N PHE A 188 -4.50 -13.93 5.02
CA PHE A 188 -5.66 -14.81 5.12
C PHE A 188 -6.69 -14.51 4.04
N TRP A 189 -7.49 -15.52 3.69
CA TRP A 189 -8.65 -15.31 2.83
C TRP A 189 -9.83 -14.73 3.63
N ILE A 190 -10.59 -13.87 2.95
CA ILE A 190 -11.81 -13.24 3.45
C ILE A 190 -12.95 -13.59 2.50
N ASP A 191 -14.09 -14.01 3.04
CA ASP A 191 -15.31 -14.29 2.27
C ASP A 191 -15.79 -13.07 1.47
N ALA A 192 -16.29 -13.29 0.26
CA ALA A 192 -16.71 -12.21 -0.64
C ALA A 192 -17.75 -11.25 -0.03
N ASP A 193 -18.70 -11.76 0.75
CA ASP A 193 -19.71 -10.93 1.43
C ASP A 193 -19.08 -10.04 2.52
N VAL A 194 -18.06 -10.55 3.22
CA VAL A 194 -17.25 -9.78 4.18
C VAL A 194 -16.45 -8.71 3.44
N CYS A 195 -15.80 -9.05 2.32
CA CYS A 195 -15.09 -8.07 1.48
C CYS A 195 -16.03 -6.94 1.04
N THR A 196 -17.22 -7.26 0.55
CA THR A 196 -18.20 -6.25 0.15
C THR A 196 -18.60 -5.34 1.32
N ARG A 197 -18.83 -5.89 2.52
CA ARG A 197 -19.09 -5.06 3.71
C ARG A 197 -17.92 -4.13 4.04
N MET A 198 -16.68 -4.63 3.99
CA MET A 198 -15.49 -3.83 4.25
C MET A 198 -15.35 -2.67 3.26
N LEU A 199 -15.57 -2.94 1.97
CA LEU A 199 -15.41 -1.98 0.87
C LEU A 199 -16.59 -0.98 0.79
N SER A 200 -17.79 -1.38 1.22
CA SER A 200 -18.96 -0.48 1.26
C SER A 200 -18.80 0.73 2.19
N GLY A 201 -17.78 0.72 3.06
CA GLY A 201 -17.37 1.88 3.87
C GLY A 201 -16.80 3.04 3.04
N ARG A 202 -16.55 2.84 1.73
CA ARG A 202 -16.10 3.86 0.78
C ARG A 202 -14.80 4.58 1.17
N ASP A 203 -13.90 3.85 1.82
CA ASP A 203 -12.56 4.35 2.19
C ASP A 203 -11.43 3.46 1.65
N SER A 204 -11.72 2.61 0.67
CA SER A 204 -10.77 1.65 0.09
C SER A 204 -10.51 1.94 -1.39
N TYR A 205 -9.24 1.91 -1.79
CA TYR A 205 -8.80 2.45 -3.07
C TYR A 205 -7.88 1.49 -3.84
N VAL A 206 -8.07 1.48 -5.15
CA VAL A 206 -7.19 0.90 -6.16
C VAL A 206 -6.24 1.99 -6.64
N TYR A 207 -4.97 1.66 -6.82
CA TYR A 207 -3.93 2.60 -7.26
C TYR A 207 -3.37 2.15 -8.60
N ALA A 208 -3.20 3.09 -9.53
CA ALA A 208 -2.67 2.81 -10.86
C ALA A 208 -1.80 3.96 -11.41
N GLY A 209 -1.01 3.66 -12.44
CA GLY A 209 -0.18 4.62 -13.14
C GLY A 209 0.95 5.18 -12.27
N TYR A 210 1.77 4.27 -11.74
CA TYR A 210 2.90 4.65 -10.90
C TYR A 210 3.96 5.42 -11.72
N SER A 211 4.56 6.43 -11.10
CA SER A 211 5.68 7.21 -11.66
C SER A 211 6.90 7.13 -10.73
N GLY A 212 8.10 7.46 -11.24
CA GLY A 212 9.31 7.54 -10.41
C GLY A 212 10.11 6.25 -10.23
N PHE A 213 9.64 5.13 -10.78
CA PHE A 213 10.36 3.84 -10.79
C PHE A 213 11.13 3.57 -12.08
N LYS A 214 11.15 4.54 -13.01
CA LYS A 214 11.89 4.47 -14.27
C LYS A 214 13.39 4.30 -14.01
N ARG A 215 14.03 3.42 -14.78
CA ARG A 215 15.49 3.20 -14.72
C ARG A 215 16.26 4.49 -14.97
N THR A 216 17.37 4.69 -14.26
CA THR A 216 18.40 5.67 -14.67
C THR A 216 18.95 5.25 -16.03
N GLN A 217 18.71 6.05 -17.08
CA GLN A 217 19.38 5.83 -18.35
C GLN A 217 20.86 6.16 -18.17
N ILE A 218 21.72 5.18 -18.40
CA ILE A 218 23.15 5.41 -18.51
C ILE A 218 23.37 5.99 -19.91
N PRO A 219 24.04 7.14 -20.08
CA PRO A 219 24.47 7.62 -21.40
C PRO A 219 25.18 6.49 -22.14
N ASN A 220 25.18 6.47 -23.49
CA ASN A 220 25.75 5.41 -24.34
C ASN A 220 27.17 5.00 -23.93
N TRP A 221 27.27 4.13 -22.92
CA TRP A 221 28.52 3.70 -22.29
C TRP A 221 29.19 2.60 -23.10
N THR A 222 28.47 2.04 -24.06
CA THR A 222 28.94 1.07 -25.03
C THR A 222 29.46 1.74 -26.31
N GLY A 223 29.35 3.06 -26.48
CA GLY A 223 29.91 3.79 -27.62
C GLY A 223 29.61 3.14 -28.98
N ASP A 224 28.36 2.74 -29.22
CA ASP A 224 27.88 2.10 -30.45
C ASP A 224 28.44 0.68 -30.75
N ILE A 225 29.15 0.04 -29.82
CA ILE A 225 29.73 -1.32 -30.00
C ILE A 225 28.65 -2.42 -30.10
N LEU A 226 27.42 -2.14 -29.67
CA LEU A 226 26.28 -3.07 -29.72
C LEU A 226 25.20 -2.65 -30.73
N GLY A 227 25.53 -1.77 -31.68
CA GLY A 227 24.64 -1.35 -32.77
C GLY A 227 24.51 -2.39 -33.88
#